data_AF-A0A957VPW0-F1
#
_entry.id   AF-A0A957VPW0-F1
#
_cell.length_a   1.000
_cell.length_b   1.000
_cell.length_c   1.000
_cell.angle_alpha   90.00
_cell.angle_beta   90.00
_cell.angle_gamma   90.00
#
_symmetry.space_group_name_H-M   'P 1'
#
loop_
_entity.id
_entity.type
_entity.pdbx_description
1 polymer ?
#
loop_
_entity_poly.entity_id
_entity_poly.type
_entity_poly.pdbx_seq_one_letter_code
_entity_poly.pdbx_strand_id
1 'polypeptide(L)' 'MRRLFALFSLIAVIVMVMAACAAPAAAPAAAPAEGGEAAAEAPAEPFRIAIVMPSTITDLAWSQSMYDGLLAVQEEMGG' A
#
# COMPACT_ATOMS: atom_id res chain seq x y z
N MET A 1 -35.67 -29.70 -2.75
CA MET A 1 -34.34 -30.08 -3.30
C MET A 1 -33.60 -28.92 -3.95
N ARG A 2 -34.15 -28.23 -4.97
CA ARG A 2 -33.43 -27.13 -5.67
C ARG A 2 -33.01 -25.95 -4.78
N ARG A 3 -33.86 -25.56 -3.81
CA ARG A 3 -33.55 -24.52 -2.81
C ARG A 3 -32.51 -24.95 -1.77
N LEU A 4 -32.52 -26.23 -1.41
CA LEU A 4 -31.51 -26.82 -0.51
C LEU A 4 -30.14 -26.87 -1.19
N PHE A 5 -30.08 -27.26 -2.47
CA PHE A 5 -28.83 -27.22 -3.25
C PHE A 5 -28.32 -25.78 -3.47
N ALA A 6 -29.20 -24.81 -3.68
CA ALA A 6 -28.82 -23.40 -3.79
C ALA A 6 -28.26 -22.85 -2.46
N LEU A 7 -28.89 -23.19 -1.32
CA LEU A 7 -28.39 -22.82 0.01
C LEU A 7 -27.04 -23.48 0.33
N PHE A 8 -26.88 -24.76 -0.02
CA PHE A 8 -25.62 -25.48 0.18
C PHE A 8 -24.48 -24.89 -0.66
N SER A 9 -24.78 -24.53 -1.92
CA SER A 9 -23.83 -23.86 -2.80
C SER A 9 -23.45 -22.46 -2.30
N LEU A 10 -24.40 -21.69 -1.75
CA LEU A 10 -24.14 -20.37 -1.20
C LEU A 10 -23.23 -20.45 0.05
N ILE A 11 -23.51 -21.40 0.94
CA ILE A 11 -22.69 -21.64 2.13
C ILE A 11 -21.27 -22.07 1.74
N ALA A 12 -21.13 -22.95 0.75
CA ALA A 12 -19.82 -23.40 0.25
C ALA A 12 -18.97 -22.24 -0.30
N VAL A 13 -19.59 -21.31 -1.04
CA VAL A 13 -18.90 -20.12 -1.56
C VAL A 13 -18.48 -19.16 -0.43
N ILE A 14 -19.33 -18.96 0.58
CA ILE A 14 -19.00 -18.11 1.73
C ILE A 14 -17.82 -18.69 2.53
N VAL A 15 -17.77 -20.00 2.74
CA VAL A 15 -16.65 -20.67 3.40
C VAL A 15 -15.36 -20.53 2.59
N MET A 16 -15.43 -20.64 1.26
CA MET A 16 -14.27 -20.44 0.37
C MET A 16 -13.70 -19.02 0.47
N VAL A 17 -14.55 -18.00 0.55
CA VAL A 17 -14.13 -16.59 0.66
C VAL A 17 -13.45 -16.31 2.01
N MET A 18 -13.98 -16.87 3.10
CA MET A 18 -13.40 -16.66 4.43
C MET A 18 -12.04 -17.36 4.61
N ALA A 19 -11.82 -18.49 3.93
CA ALA A 19 -10.52 -19.18 3.94
C ALA A 19 -9.42 -18.44 3.16
N ALA A 20 -9.79 -17.53 2.25
CA ALA A 20 -8.82 -16.80 1.41
C ALA A 20 -8.05 -15.70 2.17
N CYS A 21 -8.54 -15.23 3.32
CA CYS A 21 -7.84 -14.26 4.18
C CYS A 21 -6.91 -14.90 5.22
N ALA A 22 -6.82 -16.23 5.28
CA ALA A 22 -5.86 -16.90 6.15
C ALA A 22 -4.47 -16.88 5.48
N ALA A 23 -3.66 -15.87 5.82
CA ALA A 23 -2.23 -15.88 5.50
C ALA A 23 -1.59 -17.15 6.08
N PRO A 24 -0.67 -17.82 5.36
CA PRO A 24 0.04 -18.96 5.91
C PRO A 24 0.84 -18.47 7.11
N ALA A 25 0.68 -19.15 8.26
CA ALA A 25 1.57 -18.98 9.39
C ALA A 25 2.98 -19.41 8.94
N ALA A 26 3.77 -18.45 8.50
CA ALA A 26 5.17 -18.65 8.19
C ALA A 26 5.88 -19.07 9.49
N ALA A 27 6.54 -20.22 9.44
CA ALA A 27 7.63 -20.54 10.36
C ALA A 27 8.63 -19.36 10.38
N PRO A 28 9.30 -19.07 11.50
CA PRO A 28 10.11 -17.87 11.63
C PRO A 28 11.28 -17.91 10.64
N ALA A 29 11.11 -17.20 9.52
CA ALA A 29 12.21 -16.81 8.66
C ALA A 29 13.03 -15.79 9.44
N ALA A 30 14.34 -16.02 9.52
CA ALA A 30 15.28 -15.13 10.18
C ALA A 30 15.04 -13.68 9.74
N ALA A 31 14.73 -12.82 10.71
CA ALA A 31 14.62 -11.38 10.50
C ALA A 31 15.95 -10.86 9.92
N PRO A 32 15.94 -9.97 8.92
CA PRO A 32 17.09 -9.11 8.68
C PRO A 32 17.35 -8.36 9.98
N ALA A 33 18.60 -8.35 10.42
CA ALA A 33 19.00 -7.55 11.55
C ALA A 33 18.58 -6.09 11.29
N GLU A 34 17.55 -5.63 11.99
CA GLU A 34 17.32 -4.22 12.21
C GLU A 34 18.57 -3.71 12.93
N GLY A 35 19.43 -3.03 12.19
CA GLY A 35 20.49 -2.21 12.74
C GLY A 35 19.85 -1.08 13.53
N GLY A 36 19.52 -1.37 14.78
CA GLY A 36 19.22 -0.38 15.79
C GLY A 36 20.50 0.35 16.16
N GLU A 37 20.83 1.40 15.40
CA GLU A 37 21.57 2.53 15.93
C GLU A 37 20.57 3.67 16.08
N ALA A 38 20.18 3.93 17.33
CA ALA A 38 19.62 5.22 17.71
C ALA A 38 20.73 6.27 17.59
N ALA A 39 21.03 6.67 16.35
CA ALA A 39 21.73 7.90 16.09
C ALA A 39 20.82 9.03 16.57
N ALA A 40 21.32 9.88 17.47
CA ALA A 40 20.62 11.09 17.84
C ALA A 40 20.27 11.86 16.55
N GLU A 41 18.98 11.97 16.23
CA GLU A 41 18.49 12.73 15.09
C GLU A 41 18.86 14.19 15.29
N ALA A 42 19.97 14.63 14.69
CA ALA A 42 20.00 15.98 14.19
C ALA A 42 18.77 16.16 13.28
N PRO A 43 18.06 17.30 13.31
CA PRO A 43 16.92 17.51 12.42
C PRO A 43 17.39 17.23 11.00
N ALA A 44 16.82 16.19 10.38
CA ALA A 44 17.16 15.83 9.01
C ALA A 44 16.88 17.06 8.14
N GLU A 45 17.85 17.45 7.31
CA GLU A 45 17.58 18.53 6.36
C GLU A 45 16.38 18.16 5.49
N PRO A 46 15.53 19.13 5.09
CA PRO A 46 14.40 18.86 4.22
C PRO A 46 14.84 18.11 2.96
N PHE A 47 14.23 16.94 2.70
CA PHE A 47 14.50 16.17 1.50
C PHE A 47 13.92 16.90 0.29
N ARG A 48 14.77 17.29 -0.66
CA ARG A 48 14.37 18.10 -1.83
C ARG A 48 14.18 17.22 -3.06
N ILE A 49 12.98 17.29 -3.65
CA ILE A 49 12.63 16.57 -4.88
C ILE A 49 12.32 17.60 -5.97
N ALA A 50 12.88 17.40 -7.17
CA ALA A 50 12.57 18.19 -8.36
C ALA A 50 11.98 17.28 -9.44
N ILE A 51 10.86 17.69 -10.03
CA ILE A 51 10.20 16.98 -11.13
C ILE A 51 10.11 17.92 -12.33
N VAL A 52 10.53 17.43 -13.50
CA VAL A 52 10.36 18.10 -14.79
C VAL A 52 9.35 17.32 -15.60
N MET A 53 8.24 17.97 -15.98
CA MET A 53 7.16 17.36 -16.75
C MET A 53 7.06 18.00 -18.14
N PRO A 54 6.64 17.25 -19.17
CA PRO A 54 6.52 17.77 -20.53
C PRO A 54 5.24 18.61 -20.77
N SER A 55 4.36 18.73 -19.77
CA SER A 55 3.08 19.45 -19.84
C SER A 55 2.74 20.13 -18.51
N THR A 56 1.58 20.80 -18.44
CA THR A 56 1.08 21.51 -17.26
C THR A 56 0.49 20.55 -16.22
N ILE A 57 0.44 20.99 -14.95
CA ILE A 57 -0.23 20.26 -13.85
C ILE A 57 -1.76 20.12 -14.04
N THR A 58 -2.33 20.84 -15.00
CA THR A 58 -3.75 20.83 -15.34
C THR A 58 -4.02 20.08 -16.66
N ASP A 59 -3.12 19.20 -17.08
CA ASP A 59 -3.24 18.45 -18.34
C ASP A 59 -4.34 17.39 -18.36
N LEU A 60 -5.03 17.17 -17.23
CA LEU A 60 -6.06 16.14 -17.02
C LEU A 60 -5.57 14.74 -17.43
N ALA A 61 -4.26 14.52 -17.33
CA ALA A 61 -3.60 13.33 -17.81
C ALA A 61 -2.41 12.98 -16.90
N TRP A 62 -1.29 12.61 -17.52
CA TRP A 62 -0.16 11.99 -16.83
C TRP A 62 0.65 12.99 -15.99
N SER A 63 0.75 14.25 -16.39
CA SER A 63 1.50 15.24 -15.58
C SER A 63 0.73 15.63 -14.32
N GLN A 64 -0.60 15.69 -14.40
CA GLN A 64 -1.45 15.87 -13.23
C GLN A 64 -1.32 14.70 -12.24
N SER A 65 -1.34 13.44 -12.70
CA SER A 65 -1.20 12.30 -11.78
C SER A 65 0.18 12.23 -11.10
N MET A 66 1.25 12.61 -11.81
CA MET A 66 2.59 12.72 -11.23
C MET A 66 2.68 13.83 -10.17
N TYR A 67 2.08 14.99 -10.44
CA TYR A 67 2.06 16.12 -9.52
C TYR A 67 1.28 15.81 -8.25
N ASP A 68 0.09 15.20 -8.38
CA ASP A 68 -0.73 14.82 -7.24
C ASP A 68 -0.05 13.76 -6.37
N GLY A 69 0.64 12.80 -7.00
CA GLY A 69 1.45 11.81 -6.28
C GLY A 69 2.60 12.47 -5.49
N LEU A 70 3.25 13.48 -6.06
CA LEU A 70 4.29 14.23 -5.34
C LEU A 70 3.71 14.96 -4.12
N LEU A 71 2.55 15.59 -4.24
CA LEU A 71 1.90 16.28 -3.13
C LEU A 71 1.52 15.31 -2.00
N ALA A 72 1.02 14.13 -2.34
CA ALA A 72 0.69 13.10 -1.34
C ALA A 72 1.93 12.68 -0.54
N VAL A 73 3.07 12.47 -1.22
CA VAL A 73 4.33 12.15 -0.53
C VAL A 73 4.80 13.30 0.35
N GLN A 74 4.64 14.56 -0.09
CA GLN A 74 4.99 15.72 0.74
C GLN A 74 4.17 15.76 2.02
N GLU A 75 2.84 15.58 1.92
CA GLU A 75 1.94 15.53 3.08
C GLU A 75 2.33 14.41 4.06
N GLU A 76 2.60 13.20 3.55
CA GLU A 76 3.05 12.05 4.36
C GLU A 76 4.39 12.30 5.06
N MET A 77 5.29 13.07 4.43
CA MET A 77 6.60 13.40 4.97
C MET A 77 6.61 14.66 5.86
N GLY A 78 5.44 15.25 6.13
CA GLY A 78 5.32 16.45 6.97
C GLY A 78 5.79 17.74 6.27
N GLY A 79 5.72 17.75 4.94
CA GLY A 79 5.95 18.91 4.06
C GLY A 79 4.73 19.78 3.91
#